data_AF-A0A0G1BBP6-F1
#
_entry.id   AF-A0A0G1BBP6-F1
#
_cell.length_a   1.000
_cell.length_b   1.000
_cell.length_c   1.000
_cell.angle_alpha   90.00
_cell.angle_beta   90.00
_cell.angle_gamma   90.00
#
_symmetry.space_group_name_H-M   'P 1'
#
loop_
_entity.id
_entity.type
_entity.pdbx_description
1 polymer ?
#
loop_
_entity_poly.entity_id
_entity_poly.type
_entity_poly.pdbx_seq_one_letter_code
_entity_poly.pdbx_strand_id
1 'polypeptide(L)'
;MKVERNYEFRKKLREVHVPARRNSDIRANANEINVQNSWSIVWDDKASRLIADTARDLQDYFFTSMDCSLMLEKKHKIKSALENIETSIVLCEKKDFPELGKNLSVPRSYVLKVTEKQIIICGNDERGIMAGCHYIEDLMNLKEAPILRKTRGEKREPLFSPRMMHSGWGIDQFPDAHLNAISHAGFDSILLFVKGLDKTTMGYSDFNDLIDRAASFGLDVYFYSFNNVIISSLFSSPKFLLKRDYAFEHGSFRLCRRACVAWGKRGAQLHGCHS
;
A
#
# COMPACT_ATOMS: atom_id res chain seq x y z
N MET A 1 -26.51 14.50 -18.92
CA MET A 1 -25.86 13.86 -17.76
C MET A 1 -26.77 12.74 -17.28
N LYS A 2 -26.31 11.49 -17.21
CA LYS A 2 -27.15 10.36 -16.78
C LYS A 2 -27.36 10.48 -15.26
N VAL A 3 -28.60 10.43 -14.79
CA VAL A 3 -28.90 10.46 -13.34
C VAL A 3 -28.41 9.15 -12.73
N GLU A 4 -27.47 9.25 -11.79
CA GLU A 4 -26.95 8.09 -11.04
C GLU A 4 -28.02 7.60 -10.05
N ARG A 5 -28.30 6.29 -10.01
CA ARG A 5 -29.25 5.73 -9.03
C ARG A 5 -28.59 5.60 -7.66
N ASN A 6 -29.41 5.50 -6.62
CA ASN A 6 -28.94 5.31 -5.25
C ASN A 6 -27.91 4.18 -5.15
N TYR A 7 -26.75 4.49 -4.57
CA TYR A 7 -25.61 3.59 -4.35
C TYR A 7 -24.93 3.04 -5.61
N GLU A 8 -25.27 3.50 -6.82
CA GLU A 8 -24.58 3.02 -8.04
C GLU A 8 -23.09 3.40 -8.07
N PHE A 9 -22.71 4.50 -7.41
CA PHE A 9 -21.31 4.90 -7.25
C PHE A 9 -20.44 3.79 -6.62
N ARG A 10 -21.02 2.91 -5.80
CA ARG A 10 -20.30 1.78 -5.19
C ARG A 10 -19.80 0.78 -6.23
N LYS A 11 -20.45 0.68 -7.39
CA LYS A 11 -19.96 -0.16 -8.49
C LYS A 11 -18.61 0.36 -8.98
N LYS A 12 -18.50 1.69 -9.17
CA LYS A 12 -17.26 2.35 -9.57
C LYS A 12 -16.20 2.26 -8.46
N LEU A 13 -16.57 2.45 -7.19
CA LEU A 13 -15.63 2.32 -6.06
C LEU A 13 -15.05 0.91 -5.88
N ARG A 14 -15.68 -0.14 -6.43
CA ARG A 14 -15.12 -1.51 -6.42
C ARG A 14 -14.13 -1.76 -7.54
N GLU A 15 -14.17 -0.96 -8.59
CA GLU A 15 -13.34 -1.12 -9.77
C GLU A 15 -12.04 -0.35 -9.56
N VAL A 16 -11.07 -1.04 -8.95
CA VAL A 16 -9.72 -0.48 -8.72
C VAL A 16 -8.98 -0.42 -10.05
N HIS A 17 -8.86 -1.58 -10.71
CA HIS A 17 -8.27 -1.72 -12.03
C HIS A 17 -9.37 -1.63 -13.08
N VAL A 18 -9.32 -0.60 -13.91
CA VAL A 18 -10.33 -0.39 -14.96
C VAL A 18 -9.92 -1.18 -16.21
N PRO A 19 -10.79 -2.04 -16.75
CA PRO A 19 -10.45 -2.88 -17.87
C PRO A 19 -10.24 -2.07 -19.16
N ALA A 20 -9.50 -2.67 -20.10
CA ALA A 20 -9.31 -2.14 -21.46
C ALA A 20 -8.77 -0.69 -21.51
N ARG A 21 -7.88 -0.33 -20.59
CA ARG A 21 -7.17 0.97 -20.62
C ARG A 21 -6.11 1.05 -21.70
N ARG A 22 -5.56 -0.09 -22.12
CA ARG A 22 -4.46 -0.13 -23.10
C ARG A 22 -4.92 0.34 -24.49
N ASN A 23 -4.25 1.35 -24.99
CA ASN A 23 -4.28 1.78 -26.38
C ASN A 23 -3.17 1.06 -27.17
N SER A 24 -3.58 0.20 -28.12
CA SER A 24 -2.69 -0.63 -28.93
C SER A 24 -1.89 0.14 -29.97
N ASP A 25 -2.13 1.44 -30.18
CA ASP A 25 -1.40 2.25 -31.16
C ASP A 25 -0.18 2.95 -30.57
N ILE A 26 -0.10 3.02 -29.23
CA ILE A 26 1.02 3.65 -28.54
C ILE A 26 2.23 2.71 -28.57
N ARG A 27 3.39 3.26 -28.92
CA ARG A 27 4.66 2.55 -29.05
C ARG A 27 5.71 3.19 -28.15
N ALA A 28 6.55 2.35 -27.54
CA ALA A 28 7.67 2.82 -26.74
C ALA A 28 8.73 3.45 -27.66
N ASN A 29 9.29 4.59 -27.25
CA ASN A 29 10.45 5.17 -27.91
C ASN A 29 11.77 4.61 -27.32
N ALA A 30 12.91 5.06 -27.87
CA ALA A 30 14.23 4.57 -27.45
C ALA A 30 14.56 4.81 -25.96
N ASN A 31 13.92 5.79 -25.30
CA ASN A 31 14.12 6.10 -23.87
C ASN A 31 13.07 5.45 -22.96
N GLU A 32 12.31 4.50 -23.48
CA GLU A 32 11.20 3.86 -22.78
C GLU A 32 11.30 2.34 -22.86
N ILE A 33 10.61 1.68 -21.95
CA ILE A 33 10.47 0.24 -21.92
C ILE A 33 9.01 -0.13 -22.00
N ASN A 34 8.70 -1.19 -22.74
CA ASN A 34 7.36 -1.75 -22.86
C ASN A 34 7.30 -3.09 -22.11
N VAL A 35 6.43 -3.19 -21.11
CA VAL A 35 6.21 -4.42 -20.36
C VAL A 35 5.35 -5.36 -21.20
N GLN A 36 5.76 -6.63 -21.27
CA GLN A 36 5.14 -7.65 -22.11
C GLN A 36 4.85 -8.92 -21.31
N ASN A 37 4.12 -9.88 -21.91
CA ASN A 37 3.74 -11.15 -21.28
C ASN A 37 4.94 -12.01 -20.83
N SER A 38 6.15 -11.75 -21.34
CA SER A 38 7.37 -12.46 -20.92
C SER A 38 7.95 -11.94 -19.60
N TRP A 39 7.39 -10.89 -19.03
CA TRP A 39 7.90 -10.28 -17.81
C TRP A 39 7.41 -11.03 -16.57
N SER A 40 8.22 -10.99 -15.52
CA SER A 40 7.85 -11.45 -14.19
C SER A 40 7.86 -10.33 -13.16
N ILE A 41 7.00 -10.43 -12.15
CA ILE A 41 7.04 -9.63 -10.94
C ILE A 41 7.76 -10.47 -9.88
N VAL A 42 8.88 -9.95 -9.38
CA VAL A 42 9.85 -10.69 -8.58
C VAL A 42 10.01 -10.06 -7.21
N TRP A 43 9.95 -10.87 -6.16
CA TRP A 43 10.21 -10.44 -4.78
C TRP A 43 10.86 -11.55 -3.94
N ASP A 44 11.35 -11.17 -2.75
CA ASP A 44 12.01 -12.11 -1.83
C ASP A 44 11.00 -13.10 -1.21
N ASP A 45 11.36 -14.39 -1.13
CA ASP A 45 10.47 -15.43 -0.59
C ASP A 45 10.18 -15.27 0.91
N LYS A 46 10.97 -14.48 1.64
CA LYS A 46 10.78 -14.11 3.05
C LYS A 46 10.10 -12.76 3.23
N ALA A 47 9.73 -12.06 2.15
CA ALA A 47 8.99 -10.80 2.25
C ALA A 47 7.63 -11.02 2.94
N SER A 48 7.07 -9.97 3.55
CA SER A 48 5.81 -10.12 4.25
C SER A 48 4.64 -10.39 3.30
N ARG A 49 3.50 -10.71 3.90
CA ARG A 49 2.24 -10.84 3.18
C ARG A 49 1.89 -9.56 2.39
N LEU A 50 2.25 -8.37 2.87
CA LEU A 50 1.98 -7.11 2.18
C LEU A 50 2.64 -7.09 0.80
N ILE A 51 3.88 -7.57 0.67
CA ILE A 51 4.59 -7.61 -0.61
C ILE A 51 3.97 -8.64 -1.55
N ALA A 52 3.56 -9.80 -1.03
CA ALA A 52 2.85 -10.79 -1.83
C ALA A 52 1.47 -10.30 -2.30
N ASP A 53 0.74 -9.58 -1.46
CA ASP A 53 -0.54 -8.94 -1.80
C ASP A 53 -0.31 -7.84 -2.85
N THR A 54 0.71 -6.99 -2.67
CA THR A 54 1.11 -5.94 -3.63
C THR A 54 1.48 -6.50 -5.00
N ALA A 55 2.26 -7.60 -5.05
CA ALA A 55 2.66 -8.22 -6.31
C ALA A 55 1.46 -8.80 -7.07
N ARG A 56 0.49 -9.37 -6.35
CA ARG A 56 -0.76 -9.87 -6.93
C ARG A 56 -1.65 -8.73 -7.43
N ASP A 57 -1.76 -7.64 -6.69
CA ASP A 57 -2.51 -6.47 -7.11
C ASP A 57 -1.92 -5.85 -8.39
N LEU A 58 -0.60 -5.71 -8.45
CA LEU A 58 0.10 -5.25 -9.66
C LEU A 58 -0.07 -6.22 -10.84
N GLN A 59 -0.06 -7.54 -10.59
CA GLN A 59 -0.36 -8.53 -11.63
C GLN A 59 -1.79 -8.36 -12.17
N ASP A 60 -2.76 -8.16 -11.28
CA ASP A 60 -4.16 -7.91 -11.67
C ASP A 60 -4.27 -6.61 -12.47
N TYR A 61 -3.56 -5.55 -12.09
CA TYR A 61 -3.48 -4.32 -12.89
C TYR A 61 -3.01 -4.61 -14.32
N PHE A 62 -1.87 -5.29 -14.47
CA PHE A 62 -1.33 -5.58 -15.79
C PHE A 62 -2.28 -6.44 -16.62
N PHE A 63 -2.91 -7.44 -16.01
CA PHE A 63 -3.86 -8.31 -16.69
C PHE A 63 -5.13 -7.55 -17.10
N THR A 64 -5.77 -6.89 -16.13
CA THR A 64 -7.08 -6.24 -16.30
C THR A 64 -6.97 -4.96 -17.12
N SER A 65 -6.06 -4.06 -16.76
CA SER A 65 -5.95 -2.73 -17.39
C SER A 65 -5.09 -2.73 -18.65
N MET A 66 -4.03 -3.54 -18.66
CA MET A 66 -2.99 -3.48 -19.70
C MET A 66 -2.95 -4.69 -20.65
N ASP A 67 -3.83 -5.69 -20.48
CA ASP A 67 -3.84 -6.91 -21.30
C ASP A 67 -2.45 -7.56 -21.37
N CYS A 68 -1.77 -7.61 -20.21
CA CYS A 68 -0.45 -8.19 -20.04
C CYS A 68 -0.48 -9.25 -18.94
N SER A 69 -0.19 -10.50 -19.27
CA SER A 69 -0.12 -11.59 -18.29
C SER A 69 1.31 -11.77 -17.81
N LEU A 70 1.62 -11.25 -16.62
CA LEU A 70 2.95 -11.35 -16.00
C LEU A 70 3.02 -12.54 -15.06
N MET A 71 4.18 -13.20 -14.99
CA MET A 71 4.41 -14.26 -14.01
C MET A 71 4.72 -13.67 -12.63
N LEU A 72 4.31 -14.35 -11.57
CA LEU A 72 4.74 -14.05 -10.21
C LEU A 72 5.87 -14.99 -9.79
N GLU A 73 7.01 -14.43 -9.37
CA GLU A 73 8.18 -15.20 -9.00
C GLU A 73 8.71 -14.81 -7.62
N LYS A 74 8.75 -15.79 -6.71
CA LYS A 74 9.49 -15.65 -5.45
C LYS A 74 10.93 -16.09 -5.66
N LYS A 75 11.89 -15.30 -5.17
CA LYS A 75 13.32 -15.65 -5.19
C LYS A 75 13.85 -15.72 -3.77
N HIS A 76 14.67 -16.73 -3.48
CA HIS A 76 15.30 -16.90 -2.17
C HIS A 76 16.36 -15.83 -1.85
N LYS A 77 16.94 -15.22 -2.90
CA LYS A 77 17.90 -14.13 -2.80
C LYS A 77 17.56 -13.08 -3.84
N ILE A 78 16.83 -12.05 -3.46
CA ILE A 78 16.41 -10.99 -4.39
C ILE A 78 17.59 -10.29 -5.09
N LYS A 79 18.79 -10.28 -4.48
CA LYS A 79 20.04 -9.80 -5.11
C LYS A 79 20.34 -10.49 -6.43
N SER A 80 20.07 -11.79 -6.55
CA SER A 80 20.27 -12.51 -7.81
C SER A 80 19.37 -11.98 -8.92
N ALA A 81 18.14 -11.55 -8.60
CA ALA A 81 17.27 -10.92 -9.57
C ALA A 81 17.78 -9.54 -10.00
N LEU A 82 18.32 -8.74 -9.06
CA LEU A 82 18.91 -7.43 -9.33
C LEU A 82 20.16 -7.48 -10.22
N GLU A 83 20.87 -8.61 -10.20
CA GLU A 83 22.07 -8.87 -11.00
C GLU A 83 21.76 -9.59 -12.31
N ASN A 84 20.55 -10.16 -12.46
CA ASN A 84 20.15 -10.93 -13.64
C ASN A 84 19.75 -10.01 -14.81
N ILE A 85 19.85 -10.57 -16.00
CA ILE A 85 19.59 -9.95 -17.31
C ILE A 85 18.14 -10.23 -17.77
N GLU A 86 17.32 -10.92 -16.98
CA GLU A 86 15.94 -11.24 -17.32
C GLU A 86 14.98 -10.04 -17.17
N THR A 87 13.96 -10.01 -18.02
CA THR A 87 12.94 -8.96 -17.99
C THR A 87 12.04 -9.09 -16.79
N SER A 88 12.12 -8.14 -15.85
CA SER A 88 11.45 -8.27 -14.56
C SER A 88 11.08 -6.94 -13.91
N ILE A 89 9.99 -6.97 -13.14
CA ILE A 89 9.63 -5.94 -12.16
C ILE A 89 10.11 -6.43 -10.80
N VAL A 90 11.14 -5.81 -10.25
CA VAL A 90 11.76 -6.24 -8.99
C VAL A 90 11.27 -5.39 -7.84
N LEU A 91 10.66 -6.04 -6.86
CA LEU A 91 10.17 -5.45 -5.62
C LEU A 91 11.18 -5.75 -4.51
N CYS A 92 11.86 -4.73 -3.99
CA CYS A 92 12.88 -4.92 -2.96
C CYS A 92 12.93 -3.77 -1.96
N GLU A 93 13.49 -4.02 -0.78
CA GLU A 93 13.73 -2.98 0.21
C GLU A 93 15.16 -2.44 0.10
N LYS A 94 15.41 -1.26 0.69
CA LYS A 94 16.76 -0.67 0.71
C LYS A 94 17.83 -1.57 1.31
N LYS A 95 17.47 -2.52 2.20
CA LYS A 95 18.41 -3.51 2.76
C LYS A 95 18.93 -4.49 1.69
N ASP A 96 18.13 -4.73 0.67
CA ASP A 96 18.44 -5.66 -0.42
C ASP A 96 19.25 -4.98 -1.52
N PHE A 97 18.98 -3.69 -1.76
CA PHE A 97 19.72 -2.84 -2.70
C PHE A 97 20.19 -1.52 -2.06
N PRO A 98 21.22 -1.55 -1.18
CA PRO A 98 21.66 -0.37 -0.43
C PRO A 98 22.07 0.82 -1.29
N GLU A 99 22.74 0.57 -2.42
CA GLU A 99 23.19 1.65 -3.32
C GLU A 99 21.99 2.43 -3.91
N LEU A 100 20.92 1.74 -4.28
CA LEU A 100 19.71 2.38 -4.82
C LEU A 100 18.88 3.05 -3.72
N GLY A 101 18.78 2.40 -2.55
CA GLY A 101 17.98 2.85 -1.42
C GLY A 101 18.70 3.79 -0.44
N LYS A 102 19.94 4.19 -0.70
CA LYS A 102 20.82 4.92 0.24
C LYS A 102 20.17 6.19 0.83
N ASN A 103 19.42 6.91 0.00
CA ASN A 103 18.81 8.20 0.36
C ASN A 103 17.35 8.09 0.82
N LEU A 104 16.89 6.86 1.12
CA LEU A 104 15.57 6.59 1.66
C LEU A 104 15.61 6.63 3.19
N SER A 105 15.00 7.69 3.73
CA SER A 105 14.87 7.94 5.17
C SER A 105 13.42 8.11 5.61
N VAL A 106 12.53 8.51 4.70
CA VAL A 106 11.11 8.78 4.99
C VAL A 106 10.32 7.47 4.86
N PRO A 107 9.48 7.08 5.84
CA PRO A 107 8.58 5.94 5.69
C PRO A 107 7.74 6.04 4.41
N ARG A 108 7.47 4.90 3.76
CA ARG A 108 6.75 4.85 2.46
C ARG A 108 7.46 5.56 1.28
N SER A 109 8.66 6.10 1.47
CA SER A 109 9.45 6.56 0.32
C SER A 109 10.01 5.39 -0.48
N TYR A 110 10.29 5.61 -1.75
CA TYR A 110 10.89 4.63 -2.64
C TYR A 110 11.75 5.29 -3.72
N VAL A 111 12.58 4.47 -4.36
CA VAL A 111 13.28 4.82 -5.60
C VAL A 111 12.79 3.92 -6.72
N LEU A 112 12.36 4.53 -7.82
CA LEU A 112 12.04 3.85 -9.08
C LEU A 112 13.23 3.93 -10.03
N LYS A 113 13.80 2.79 -10.42
CA LYS A 113 14.83 2.69 -11.45
C LYS A 113 14.31 1.84 -12.61
N VAL A 114 14.33 2.40 -13.81
CA VAL A 114 13.87 1.71 -15.03
C VAL A 114 15.01 1.59 -16.01
N THR A 115 15.41 0.35 -16.33
CA THR A 115 16.50 0.01 -17.25
C THR A 115 15.94 -0.57 -18.55
N GLU A 116 16.80 -1.10 -19.42
CA GLU A 116 16.41 -1.81 -20.66
C GLU A 116 15.68 -3.13 -20.40
N LYS A 117 15.82 -3.69 -19.19
CA LYS A 117 15.28 -5.02 -18.86
C LYS A 117 14.50 -5.04 -17.57
N GLN A 118 14.71 -4.08 -16.68
CA GLN A 118 14.14 -4.14 -15.34
C GLN A 118 13.44 -2.86 -14.94
N ILE A 119 12.34 -3.04 -14.23
CA ILE A 119 11.69 -2.00 -13.45
C ILE A 119 11.94 -2.35 -11.98
N ILE A 120 12.77 -1.56 -11.30
CA ILE A 120 13.16 -1.83 -9.91
C ILE A 120 12.46 -0.80 -9.03
N ILE A 121 11.67 -1.29 -8.09
CA ILE A 121 11.01 -0.51 -7.06
C ILE A 121 11.68 -0.84 -5.73
N CYS A 122 12.55 0.07 -5.29
CA CYS A 122 13.27 -0.05 -4.03
C CYS A 122 12.60 0.80 -2.95
N GLY A 123 11.91 0.17 -2.00
CA GLY A 123 11.22 0.86 -0.91
C GLY A 123 12.13 1.13 0.29
N ASN A 124 11.85 2.22 1.02
CA ASN A 124 12.39 2.42 2.37
C ASN A 124 11.96 1.30 3.33
N ASP A 125 10.72 0.86 3.10
CA ASP A 125 9.98 -0.19 3.77
C ASP A 125 8.99 -0.79 2.75
N GLU A 126 8.27 -1.83 3.16
CA GLU A 126 7.31 -2.54 2.31
C GLU A 126 6.17 -1.65 1.79
N ARG A 127 5.75 -0.63 2.54
CA ARG A 127 4.72 0.33 2.08
C ARG A 127 5.27 1.26 1.00
N GLY A 128 6.57 1.54 1.02
CA GLY A 128 7.25 2.26 -0.05
C GLY A 128 7.26 1.48 -1.35
N ILE A 129 7.45 0.15 -1.30
CA ILE A 129 7.34 -0.72 -2.48
C ILE A 129 5.94 -0.62 -3.06
N MET A 130 4.91 -0.79 -2.24
CA MET A 130 3.50 -0.67 -2.66
C MET A 130 3.19 0.70 -3.29
N ALA A 131 3.65 1.79 -2.67
CA ALA A 131 3.49 3.14 -3.23
C ALA A 131 4.21 3.32 -4.59
N GLY A 132 5.33 2.62 -4.79
CA GLY A 132 6.02 2.58 -6.08
C GLY A 132 5.25 1.80 -7.14
N CYS A 133 4.58 0.70 -6.76
CA CYS A 133 3.69 -0.04 -7.66
C CYS A 133 2.53 0.85 -8.14
N HIS A 134 1.80 1.49 -7.22
CA HIS A 134 0.70 2.38 -7.59
C HIS A 134 1.18 3.52 -8.51
N TYR A 135 2.38 4.05 -8.27
CA TYR A 135 2.93 5.10 -9.12
C TYR A 135 3.23 4.66 -10.55
N ILE A 136 3.78 3.45 -10.75
CA ILE A 136 4.01 2.97 -12.12
C ILE A 136 2.67 2.70 -12.83
N GLU A 137 1.64 2.26 -12.10
CA GLU A 137 0.28 2.15 -12.63
C GLU A 137 -0.28 3.51 -13.06
N ASP A 138 -0.12 4.55 -12.25
CA ASP A 138 -0.53 5.91 -12.61
C ASP A 138 0.17 6.41 -13.88
N LEU A 139 1.47 6.15 -14.02
CA LEU A 139 2.22 6.50 -15.22
C LEU A 139 1.70 5.77 -16.47
N MET A 140 1.41 4.46 -16.34
CA MET A 140 0.89 3.64 -17.43
C MET A 140 -0.58 3.95 -17.74
N ASN A 141 -1.36 4.38 -16.75
CA ASN A 141 -2.72 4.88 -16.90
C ASN A 141 -2.74 6.20 -17.68
N LEU A 142 -1.88 7.15 -17.31
CA LEU A 142 -1.74 8.42 -18.03
C LEU A 142 -1.30 8.20 -19.49
N LYS A 143 -0.47 7.18 -19.71
CA LYS A 143 0.01 6.83 -21.03
C LYS A 143 -0.92 5.90 -21.81
N GLU A 144 -1.93 5.32 -21.17
CA GLU A 144 -2.79 4.29 -21.73
C GLU A 144 -1.99 3.11 -22.34
N ALA A 145 -0.83 2.79 -21.79
CA ALA A 145 0.01 1.69 -22.30
C ALA A 145 0.98 1.21 -21.21
N PRO A 146 1.39 -0.08 -21.22
CA PRO A 146 2.32 -0.64 -20.25
C PRO A 146 3.78 -0.18 -20.53
N ILE A 147 3.98 1.12 -20.65
CA ILE A 147 5.22 1.75 -21.09
C ILE A 147 5.69 2.75 -20.03
N LEU A 148 6.96 2.62 -19.62
CA LEU A 148 7.59 3.52 -18.67
C LEU A 148 8.83 4.18 -19.26
N ARG A 149 9.13 5.40 -18.83
CA ARG A 149 10.38 6.08 -19.15
C ARG A 149 11.53 5.46 -18.37
N LYS A 150 12.67 5.27 -19.02
CA LYS A 150 13.92 4.84 -18.39
C LYS A 150 14.42 5.90 -17.41
N THR A 151 14.83 5.47 -16.23
CA THR A 151 15.32 6.36 -15.16
C THR A 151 16.58 5.77 -14.53
N ARG A 152 17.48 6.62 -14.04
CA ARG A 152 18.66 6.19 -13.28
C ARG A 152 18.37 5.92 -11.80
N GLY A 153 17.15 6.24 -11.34
CA GLY A 153 16.73 6.22 -9.94
C GLY A 153 15.99 7.52 -9.59
N GLU A 154 14.68 7.52 -9.70
CA GLU A 154 13.80 8.61 -9.29
C GLU A 154 13.31 8.35 -7.87
N LYS A 155 13.70 9.19 -6.91
CA LYS A 155 13.21 9.12 -5.54
C LYS A 155 11.85 9.81 -5.43
N ARG A 156 10.91 9.17 -4.74
CA ARG A 156 9.62 9.76 -4.37
C ARG A 156 9.34 9.49 -2.90
N GLU A 157 8.74 10.47 -2.23
CA GLU A 157 8.39 10.38 -0.81
C GLU A 157 7.07 11.10 -0.53
N PRO A 158 6.29 10.63 0.47
CA PRO A 158 5.10 11.34 0.89
C PRO A 158 5.48 12.68 1.54
N LEU A 159 4.77 13.75 1.18
CA LEU A 159 4.93 15.06 1.81
C LEU A 159 4.29 15.13 3.20
N PHE A 160 3.23 14.36 3.42
CA PHE A 160 2.48 14.34 4.66
C PHE A 160 2.11 12.90 5.02
N SER A 161 2.14 12.60 6.31
CA SER A 161 1.60 11.39 6.92
C SER A 161 1.17 11.72 8.36
N PRO A 162 -0.01 11.29 8.83
CA PRO A 162 -0.95 10.45 8.12
C PRO A 162 -1.78 11.23 7.07
N ARG A 163 -2.10 10.57 5.97
CA ARG A 163 -3.16 10.93 5.01
C ARG A 163 -4.36 10.05 5.29
N MET A 164 -5.29 10.60 6.05
CA MET A 164 -6.44 9.89 6.59
C MET A 164 -7.70 10.07 5.74
N MET A 165 -8.54 9.04 5.70
CA MET A 165 -9.80 9.05 4.95
C MET A 165 -10.94 8.39 5.75
N HIS A 166 -12.13 9.00 5.70
CA HIS A 166 -13.37 8.35 6.11
C HIS A 166 -13.87 7.44 4.98
N SER A 167 -14.63 6.39 5.31
CA SER A 167 -15.21 5.55 4.26
C SER A 167 -16.15 6.34 3.34
N GLY A 168 -15.84 6.31 2.05
CA GLY A 168 -16.75 6.77 0.99
C GLY A 168 -17.81 5.73 0.62
N TRP A 169 -17.67 4.49 1.10
CA TRP A 169 -18.61 3.40 0.82
C TRP A 169 -19.92 3.54 1.63
N GLY A 170 -19.78 3.94 2.88
CA GLY A 170 -20.83 4.04 3.89
C GLY A 170 -20.17 4.23 5.25
N ILE A 171 -20.86 4.86 6.20
CA ILE A 171 -20.28 5.20 7.50
C ILE A 171 -19.65 3.97 8.16
N ASP A 172 -18.34 4.06 8.45
CA ASP A 172 -17.51 3.00 9.04
C ASP A 172 -17.46 1.66 8.26
N GLN A 173 -17.83 1.64 6.97
CA GLN A 173 -17.81 0.43 6.14
C GLN A 173 -16.58 0.37 5.23
N PHE A 174 -15.70 -0.61 5.43
CA PHE A 174 -14.47 -0.75 4.67
C PHE A 174 -14.35 -2.16 4.03
N PRO A 175 -15.10 -2.45 2.96
CA PRO A 175 -14.89 -3.67 2.18
C PRO A 175 -13.50 -3.64 1.50
N ASP A 176 -12.93 -4.81 1.22
CA ASP A 176 -11.56 -4.93 0.70
C ASP A 176 -11.31 -4.13 -0.58
N ALA A 177 -12.25 -4.16 -1.52
CA ALA A 177 -12.12 -3.35 -2.74
C ALA A 177 -12.04 -1.84 -2.45
N HIS A 178 -12.71 -1.37 -1.39
CA HIS A 178 -12.62 0.03 -0.97
C HIS A 178 -11.30 0.33 -0.26
N LEU A 179 -10.80 -0.58 0.58
CA LEU A 179 -9.45 -0.47 1.18
C LEU A 179 -8.38 -0.40 0.09
N ASN A 180 -8.49 -1.24 -0.94
CA ASN A 180 -7.59 -1.23 -2.07
C ASN A 180 -7.66 0.12 -2.83
N ALA A 181 -8.85 0.58 -3.18
CA ALA A 181 -9.06 1.89 -3.81
C ALA A 181 -8.51 3.08 -2.99
N ILE A 182 -8.65 3.04 -1.65
CA ILE A 182 -8.08 4.06 -0.76
C ILE A 182 -6.55 4.07 -0.84
N SER A 183 -5.92 2.89 -0.89
CA SER A 183 -4.47 2.74 -1.00
C SER A 183 -3.94 3.25 -2.33
N HIS A 184 -4.62 2.92 -3.44
CA HIS A 184 -4.36 3.44 -4.78
C HIS A 184 -4.51 4.97 -4.87
N ALA A 185 -5.46 5.56 -4.16
CA ALA A 185 -5.60 7.02 -4.06
C ALA A 185 -4.49 7.72 -3.22
N GLY A 186 -3.52 6.96 -2.71
CA GLY A 186 -2.35 7.47 -2.00
C GLY A 186 -2.61 7.83 -0.54
N PHE A 187 -3.73 7.38 0.04
CA PHE A 187 -3.96 7.48 1.49
C PHE A 187 -3.15 6.41 2.21
N ASP A 188 -2.80 6.70 3.46
CA ASP A 188 -2.01 5.79 4.31
C ASP A 188 -2.78 5.26 5.52
N SER A 189 -3.98 5.79 5.74
CA SER A 189 -4.74 5.57 6.95
C SER A 189 -6.23 5.70 6.72
N ILE A 190 -7.01 4.91 7.43
CA ILE A 190 -8.48 5.04 7.53
C ILE A 190 -8.88 5.49 8.93
N LEU A 191 -10.02 6.18 9.00
CA LEU A 191 -10.59 6.68 10.25
C LEU A 191 -11.89 5.93 10.58
N LEU A 192 -11.95 5.35 11.77
CA LEU A 192 -13.09 4.61 12.29
C LEU A 192 -13.72 5.33 13.47
N PHE A 193 -15.02 5.61 13.39
CA PHE A 193 -15.76 6.22 14.49
C PHE A 193 -16.19 5.16 15.51
N VAL A 194 -15.67 5.25 16.74
CA VAL A 194 -15.89 4.24 17.79
C VAL A 194 -16.84 4.75 18.87
N LYS A 195 -17.82 3.91 19.24
CA LYS A 195 -18.80 4.13 20.32
C LYS A 195 -18.58 3.19 21.52
N GLY A 196 -17.66 2.24 21.40
CA GLY A 196 -17.35 1.24 22.43
C GLY A 196 -16.39 0.18 21.88
N LEU A 197 -16.12 -0.84 22.69
CA LEU A 197 -15.40 -2.04 22.24
C LEU A 197 -16.13 -2.70 21.08
N ASP A 198 -15.44 -2.86 19.94
CA ASP A 198 -15.97 -3.47 18.71
C ASP A 198 -17.33 -2.89 18.29
N LYS A 199 -17.54 -1.59 18.53
CA LYS A 199 -18.81 -0.92 18.27
C LYS A 199 -18.61 0.43 17.60
N THR A 200 -19.24 0.60 16.44
CA THR A 200 -19.31 1.86 15.69
C THR A 200 -20.71 2.46 15.78
N THR A 201 -20.95 3.55 15.05
CA THR A 201 -22.30 4.12 14.91
C THR A 201 -23.27 3.14 14.22
N MET A 202 -22.76 2.21 13.39
CA MET A 202 -23.57 1.23 12.66
C MET A 202 -23.87 -0.05 13.44
N GLY A 203 -23.27 -0.24 14.62
CA GLY A 203 -23.41 -1.45 15.42
C GLY A 203 -22.08 -2.13 15.69
N TYR A 204 -22.11 -3.44 15.86
CA TYR A 204 -20.92 -4.22 16.16
C TYR A 204 -20.05 -4.41 14.91
N SER A 205 -18.74 -4.29 15.08
CA SER A 205 -17.72 -4.51 14.06
C SER A 205 -16.47 -5.06 14.71
N ASP A 206 -15.91 -6.14 14.16
CA ASP A 206 -14.62 -6.66 14.61
C ASP A 206 -13.50 -5.70 14.21
N PHE A 207 -12.97 -4.96 15.18
CA PHE A 207 -11.91 -3.99 14.90
C PHE A 207 -10.59 -4.67 14.55
N ASN A 208 -10.32 -5.85 15.09
CA ASN A 208 -9.08 -6.57 14.81
C ASN A 208 -9.06 -7.09 13.37
N ASP A 209 -10.18 -7.64 12.90
CA ASP A 209 -10.34 -8.02 11.50
C ASP A 209 -10.10 -6.82 10.58
N LEU A 210 -10.74 -5.67 10.86
CA LEU A 210 -10.55 -4.47 10.06
C LEU A 210 -9.08 -4.01 10.03
N ILE A 211 -8.40 -4.01 11.19
CA ILE A 211 -6.97 -3.65 11.26
C ILE A 211 -6.12 -4.62 10.44
N ASP A 212 -6.39 -5.92 10.51
CA ASP A 212 -5.63 -6.93 9.78
C ASP A 212 -5.87 -6.85 8.27
N ARG A 213 -7.11 -6.61 7.83
CA ARG A 213 -7.43 -6.37 6.42
C ARG A 213 -6.80 -5.07 5.92
N ALA A 214 -6.94 -3.96 6.65
CA ALA A 214 -6.35 -2.67 6.30
C ALA A 214 -4.82 -2.76 6.16
N ALA A 215 -4.15 -3.50 7.05
CA ALA A 215 -2.71 -3.73 6.98
C ALA A 215 -2.27 -4.45 5.70
N SER A 216 -3.09 -5.36 5.15
CA SER A 216 -2.85 -6.03 3.86
C SER A 216 -2.87 -5.06 2.66
N PHE A 217 -3.47 -3.87 2.81
CA PHE A 217 -3.46 -2.79 1.83
C PHE A 217 -2.51 -1.64 2.23
N GLY A 218 -1.63 -1.87 3.21
CA GLY A 218 -0.68 -0.87 3.71
C GLY A 218 -1.35 0.34 4.40
N LEU A 219 -2.57 0.18 4.89
CA LEU A 219 -3.33 1.21 5.60
C LEU A 219 -3.26 1.02 7.11
N ASP A 220 -3.08 2.13 7.83
CA ASP A 220 -3.26 2.19 9.27
C ASP A 220 -4.72 2.46 9.65
N VAL A 221 -5.11 2.07 10.88
CA VAL A 221 -6.45 2.36 11.39
C VAL A 221 -6.35 3.31 12.58
N TYR A 222 -7.01 4.45 12.45
CA TYR A 222 -7.16 5.41 13.53
C TYR A 222 -8.57 5.32 14.10
N PHE A 223 -8.67 5.27 15.42
CA PHE A 223 -9.93 5.36 16.13
C PHE A 223 -10.19 6.78 16.57
N TYR A 224 -11.44 7.19 16.39
CA TYR A 224 -11.94 8.48 16.80
C TYR A 224 -13.26 8.35 17.56
N SER A 225 -13.39 9.09 18.66
CA SER A 225 -14.60 9.16 19.47
C SER A 225 -14.69 10.50 20.15
N PHE A 226 -15.91 11.03 20.28
CA PHE A 226 -16.17 12.22 21.08
C PHE A 226 -16.04 11.99 22.60
N ASN A 227 -15.91 10.75 23.05
CA ASN A 227 -15.77 10.41 24.46
C ASN A 227 -14.41 9.77 24.73
N ASN A 228 -13.55 10.50 25.43
CA ASN A 228 -12.19 10.06 25.76
C ASN A 228 -12.16 8.81 26.67
N VAL A 229 -13.24 8.56 27.44
CA VAL A 229 -13.35 7.35 28.29
C VAL A 229 -13.49 6.09 27.42
N ILE A 230 -14.27 6.18 26.33
CA ILE A 230 -14.44 5.07 25.37
C ILE A 230 -13.10 4.72 24.73
N ILE A 231 -12.35 5.74 24.32
CA ILE A 231 -11.02 5.51 23.76
C ILE A 231 -10.13 4.89 24.84
N SER A 232 -9.98 5.48 26.02
CA SER A 232 -9.10 4.92 27.07
C SER A 232 -9.42 3.45 27.40
N SER A 233 -10.70 3.10 27.55
CA SER A 233 -11.14 1.72 27.82
C SER A 233 -10.85 0.72 26.69
N LEU A 234 -10.87 1.13 25.41
CA LEU A 234 -10.45 0.30 24.28
C LEU A 234 -9.00 -0.19 24.47
N PHE A 235 -8.11 0.73 24.84
CA PHE A 235 -6.67 0.45 24.94
C PHE A 235 -6.27 -0.15 26.28
N SER A 236 -7.12 -0.10 27.32
CA SER A 236 -6.89 -0.85 28.56
C SER A 236 -7.43 -2.29 28.52
N SER A 237 -8.15 -2.67 27.46
CA SER A 237 -8.73 -4.00 27.32
C SER A 237 -7.63 -5.05 27.00
N PRO A 238 -7.50 -6.12 27.79
CA PRO A 238 -6.56 -7.21 27.52
C PRO A 238 -6.76 -7.83 26.13
N LYS A 239 -8.01 -7.87 25.64
CA LYS A 239 -8.35 -8.39 24.31
C LYS A 239 -7.74 -7.55 23.17
N PHE A 240 -7.56 -6.26 23.40
CA PHE A 240 -7.05 -5.31 22.40
C PHE A 240 -5.52 -5.14 22.52
N LEU A 241 -4.98 -5.18 23.74
CA LEU A 241 -3.56 -5.01 24.05
C LEU A 241 -2.64 -6.13 23.54
N LEU A 242 -3.12 -7.38 23.50
CA LEU A 242 -2.25 -8.56 23.33
C LEU A 242 -1.61 -8.71 21.92
N LYS A 243 -1.90 -7.84 20.94
CA LYS A 243 -1.46 -8.04 19.53
C LYS A 243 -0.99 -6.80 18.77
N ARG A 244 -0.92 -5.60 19.39
CA ARG A 244 -0.83 -4.34 18.62
C ARG A 244 0.20 -3.36 19.19
N ASP A 245 0.85 -2.65 18.27
CA ASP A 245 1.73 -1.52 18.60
C ASP A 245 0.91 -0.22 18.54
N TYR A 246 1.08 0.63 19.56
CA TYR A 246 0.47 1.94 19.66
C TYR A 246 1.55 3.01 19.50
N ALA A 247 1.39 3.88 18.50
CA ALA A 247 2.44 4.82 18.12
C ALA A 247 2.03 6.29 18.20
N PHE A 248 0.73 6.61 18.36
CA PHE A 248 0.27 8.00 18.38
C PHE A 248 -0.98 8.17 19.26
N GLU A 249 -0.89 9.09 20.21
CA GLU A 249 -1.97 9.50 21.11
C GLU A 249 -2.02 11.04 21.13
N HIS A 250 -3.09 11.61 20.59
CA HIS A 250 -3.32 13.05 20.73
C HIS A 250 -4.83 13.33 20.77
N GLY A 251 -5.31 13.79 21.93
CA GLY A 251 -6.72 14.08 22.16
C GLY A 251 -7.64 12.88 21.90
N SER A 252 -8.61 13.07 21.01
CA SER A 252 -9.63 12.07 20.66
C SER A 252 -9.21 11.08 19.56
N PHE A 253 -7.94 11.05 19.16
CA PHE A 253 -7.42 10.16 18.11
C PHE A 253 -6.39 9.20 18.66
N ARG A 254 -6.52 7.92 18.30
CA ARG A 254 -5.51 6.90 18.60
C ARG A 254 -5.25 6.00 17.40
N LEU A 255 -3.96 5.78 17.12
CA LEU A 255 -3.45 4.93 16.05
C LEU A 255 -3.31 3.48 16.54
N CYS A 256 -3.83 2.53 15.77
CA CYS A 256 -3.58 1.11 15.97
C CYS A 256 -2.92 0.48 14.74
N ARG A 257 -1.78 -0.19 14.95
CA ARG A 257 -1.05 -0.91 13.91
C ARG A 257 -0.91 -2.38 14.24
N ARG A 258 -0.82 -3.22 13.20
CA ARG A 258 -0.33 -4.59 13.35
C ARG A 258 1.16 -4.54 13.69
N ALA A 259 1.55 -5.24 14.76
CA ALA A 259 2.96 -5.42 15.07
C ALA A 259 3.61 -6.27 13.96
N CYS A 260 4.56 -5.71 13.22
CA CYS A 260 5.45 -6.50 12.38
C CYS A 260 6.51 -7.10 13.31
N VAL A 261 6.63 -8.43 13.31
CA VAL A 261 7.67 -9.17 14.05
C VAL A 261 9.04 -8.91 13.40
N ALA A 262 9.54 -7.69 13.52
CA ALA A 262 10.83 -7.24 13.04
C ALA A 262 11.32 -6.05 13.89
N TRP A 263 11.18 -6.15 15.20
CA TRP A 263 11.88 -5.28 16.15
C TRP A 263 12.84 -6.11 17.00
N GLY A 264 14.03 -6.34 16.45
CA GLY A 264 15.18 -6.70 17.25
C GLY A 264 15.49 -5.56 18.22
N LYS A 265 15.24 -5.79 19.51
CA LYS A 265 15.83 -5.10 20.67
C LYS A 265 16.19 -3.62 20.46
N ARG A 266 15.21 -2.71 20.44
CA ARG A 266 15.43 -1.33 20.92
C ARG A 266 14.22 -0.89 21.74
N GLY A 267 14.50 -0.53 22.99
CA GLY A 267 13.52 -0.33 24.04
C GLY A 267 12.55 0.80 23.74
N ALA A 268 11.32 0.62 24.22
CA ALA A 268 10.37 1.71 24.38
C ALA A 268 10.95 2.75 25.34
N GLN A 269 11.34 3.91 24.82
CA GLN A 269 11.38 5.14 25.60
C GLN A 269 10.10 5.91 25.29
N LEU A 270 9.12 5.77 26.19
CA LEU A 270 8.02 6.70 26.32
C LEU A 270 8.62 8.03 26.78
N HIS A 271 8.78 9.00 25.89
CA HIS A 271 9.01 10.38 26.32
C HIS A 271 7.68 10.96 26.82
N GLY A 272 7.58 11.07 28.15
CA GLY A 272 6.52 11.83 28.80
C GLY A 272 6.64 13.31 28.45
N CYS A 273 5.53 13.91 28.02
CA CYS A 273 5.33 15.35 28.12
C CYS A 273 4.81 15.64 29.53
N HIS A 274 5.63 16.36 30.31
CA HIS A 274 5.19 17.03 31.53
C HIS A 274 4.29 18.22 31.19
N SER A 275 3.30 18.39 32.08
CA SER A 275 2.55 19.59 32.50
C SER A 275 2.61 20.85 31.64
#